data_AF-A0A1G2WIK5-F1
#
_entry.id   AF-A0A1G2WIK5-F1
#
_cell.length_a   1.000
_cell.length_b   1.000
_cell.length_c   1.000
_cell.angle_alpha   90.00
_cell.angle_beta   90.00
_cell.angle_gamma   90.00
#
_symmetry.space_group_name_H-M   'P 1'
#
loop_
_entity.id
_entity.type
_entity.pdbx_description
1 polymer ?
#
loop_
_entity_poly.entity_id
_entity_poly.type
_entity_poly.pdbx_seq_one_letter_code
_entity_poly.pdbx_strand_id
1 'polypeptide(L)'
;MALLSGLLILWIPLAQSRPVSDPSNPHNLSIGATHGRTQANDGSQFGADEICIFCHTPHSATALGPLWNRAEPDNMGSFPLYNSSSLKIKDIPAAQYNTTDYPNGASKLCLSCHDGVTGIGTLLDRTITMNRETMSDVPTSTTFDPVIDLELTHPVSFVFNDTVETALLGKASIPTDPDLRDSQERVQCTSCHDPHDDRGEALYDSAGVPPFWRIISTDPANSYTDLCNKCHGTFGIPSGDHHTADFPR
;
A
#
# COMPACT_ATOMS: atom_id res chain seq x y z
N MET A 1 43.59 -14.96 39.09
CA MET A 1 42.88 -15.21 37.82
C MET A 1 41.40 -14.99 38.05
N ALA A 2 40.90 -13.81 37.71
CA ALA A 2 39.47 -13.50 37.69
C ALA A 2 39.14 -13.09 36.26
N LEU A 3 38.42 -13.95 35.54
CA LEU A 3 37.93 -13.69 34.20
C LEU A 3 36.65 -12.85 34.33
N LEU A 4 36.72 -11.56 34.00
CA LEU A 4 35.53 -10.76 33.74
C LEU A 4 34.99 -11.15 32.35
N SER A 5 33.93 -11.94 32.31
CA SER A 5 33.11 -12.11 31.10
C SER A 5 32.26 -10.84 30.92
N GLY A 6 32.69 -9.97 30.02
CA GLY A 6 31.88 -8.85 29.55
C GLY A 6 30.75 -9.37 28.65
N LEU A 7 29.51 -9.17 29.07
CA LEU A 7 28.32 -9.44 28.27
C LEU A 7 28.25 -8.39 27.16
N LEU A 8 28.64 -8.77 25.94
CA LEU A 8 28.47 -7.94 24.75
C LEU A 8 26.97 -7.92 24.41
N ILE A 9 26.26 -6.88 24.84
CA ILE A 9 24.89 -6.61 24.38
C ILE A 9 25.03 -6.10 22.94
N LEU A 10 24.87 -7.00 21.98
CA LEU A 10 24.64 -6.63 20.58
C LEU A 10 23.30 -5.90 20.52
N TRP A 11 23.35 -4.58 20.39
CA TRP A 11 22.19 -3.77 20.05
C TRP A 11 21.78 -4.15 18.64
N ILE A 12 20.75 -4.99 18.52
CA ILE A 12 20.02 -5.12 17.25
C ILE A 12 19.33 -3.76 17.05
N PRO A 13 19.61 -3.02 15.97
CA PRO A 13 18.79 -1.87 15.66
C PRO A 13 17.39 -2.42 15.40
N LEU A 14 16.47 -2.19 16.33
CA LEU A 14 15.05 -2.23 16.01
C LEU A 14 14.90 -1.33 14.79
N ALA A 15 14.47 -1.90 13.66
CA ALA A 15 13.98 -1.12 12.55
C ALA A 15 12.83 -0.27 13.09
N GLN A 16 13.15 0.92 13.59
CA GLN A 16 12.17 1.83 14.13
C GLN A 16 11.25 2.17 12.98
N SER A 17 9.95 2.07 13.21
CA SER A 17 9.00 2.59 12.25
C SER A 17 9.31 4.02 11.93
N ARG A 18 9.30 4.33 10.63
CA ARG A 18 9.32 5.70 10.13
C ARG A 18 7.87 6.16 10.13
N PRO A 19 7.38 6.81 11.21
CA PRO A 19 6.04 7.37 11.17
C PRO A 19 5.97 8.37 10.02
N VAL A 20 4.77 8.62 9.49
CA VAL A 20 4.57 9.64 8.45
C VAL A 20 5.06 11.02 8.89
N SER A 21 5.15 11.27 10.21
CA SER A 21 5.72 12.50 10.77
C SER A 21 7.25 12.64 10.64
N ASP A 22 7.97 11.58 10.29
CA ASP A 22 9.41 11.65 10.01
C ASP A 22 9.63 12.46 8.71
N PRO A 23 10.44 13.53 8.71
CA PRO A 23 10.74 14.31 7.49
C PRO A 23 11.39 13.48 6.37
N SER A 24 12.00 12.34 6.69
CA SER A 24 12.57 11.41 5.72
C SER A 24 11.56 10.40 5.16
N ASN A 25 10.33 10.33 5.71
CA ASN A 25 9.28 9.46 5.17
C ASN A 25 8.79 10.03 3.82
N PRO A 26 8.79 9.24 2.73
CA PRO A 26 8.35 9.70 1.40
C PRO A 26 6.91 10.21 1.29
N HIS A 27 6.05 9.84 2.25
CA HIS A 27 4.67 10.29 2.34
C HIS A 27 4.49 11.46 3.31
N ASN A 28 5.58 11.99 3.87
CA ASN A 28 5.58 13.32 4.43
C ASN A 28 5.59 14.34 3.27
N LEU A 29 4.39 14.72 2.82
CA LEU A 29 4.25 15.62 1.68
C LEU A 29 4.37 17.10 2.07
N SER A 30 4.64 17.39 3.35
CA SER A 30 4.77 18.77 3.84
C SER A 30 6.04 19.44 3.30
N ILE A 31 6.07 20.77 3.31
CA ILE A 31 7.21 21.60 2.91
C ILE A 31 8.47 21.31 3.76
N GLY A 32 8.29 20.77 4.97
CA GLY A 32 9.36 20.44 5.91
C GLY A 32 10.05 19.11 5.65
N ALA A 33 9.61 18.34 4.66
CA ALA A 33 10.21 17.06 4.31
C ALA A 33 11.65 17.19 3.78
N THR A 34 12.45 16.15 4.04
CA THR A 34 13.89 16.10 3.75
C THR A 34 14.28 14.99 2.78
N HIS A 35 13.32 14.18 2.31
CA HIS A 35 13.58 13.03 1.44
C HIS A 35 13.84 13.41 -0.03
N GLY A 36 13.59 14.68 -0.43
CA GLY A 36 13.86 15.17 -1.79
C GLY A 36 12.96 14.56 -2.88
N ARG A 37 11.83 13.95 -2.49
CA ARG A 37 10.82 13.38 -3.41
C ARG A 37 9.65 14.36 -3.57
N THR A 38 8.47 13.87 -3.91
CA THR A 38 7.26 14.69 -4.02
C THR A 38 6.93 15.34 -2.68
N GLN A 39 6.79 16.67 -2.66
CA GLN A 39 6.41 17.43 -1.46
C GLN A 39 5.85 18.80 -1.87
N ALA A 40 5.20 19.50 -0.94
CA ALA A 40 4.80 20.89 -1.10
C ALA A 40 6.03 21.75 -1.45
N ASN A 41 5.84 22.75 -2.31
CA ASN A 41 6.93 23.61 -2.79
C ASN A 41 6.77 25.10 -2.40
N ASP A 42 5.65 25.46 -1.77
CA ASP A 42 5.36 26.81 -1.28
C ASP A 42 4.87 26.76 0.18
N GLY A 43 5.76 27.08 1.10
CA GLY A 43 5.45 27.13 2.54
C GLY A 43 4.58 28.32 2.97
N SER A 44 4.21 29.22 2.07
CA SER A 44 3.28 30.32 2.37
C SER A 44 1.81 29.89 2.29
N GLN A 45 1.52 28.74 1.68
CA GLN A 45 0.18 28.20 1.58
C GLN A 45 -0.25 27.57 2.91
N PHE A 46 -1.45 27.91 3.37
CA PHE A 46 -2.02 27.32 4.58
C PHE A 46 -2.11 25.79 4.46
N GLY A 47 -1.53 25.08 5.43
CA GLY A 47 -1.49 23.62 5.47
C GLY A 47 -0.28 23.00 4.77
N ALA A 48 0.56 23.78 4.08
CA ALA A 48 1.74 23.23 3.39
C ALA A 48 2.76 22.59 4.35
N ASP A 49 2.77 22.97 5.63
CA ASP A 49 3.59 22.40 6.69
C ASP A 49 2.86 21.30 7.51
N GLU A 50 1.59 21.04 7.23
CA GLU A 50 0.80 20.03 7.92
C GLU A 50 0.97 18.66 7.26
N ILE A 51 1.46 17.68 8.02
CA ILE A 51 1.79 16.35 7.48
C ILE A 51 0.54 15.55 7.09
N CYS A 52 -0.52 15.63 7.91
CA CYS A 52 -1.71 14.79 7.71
C CYS A 52 -2.72 15.39 6.73
N ILE A 53 -2.63 16.67 6.38
CA ILE A 53 -3.69 17.36 5.60
C ILE A 53 -3.86 16.78 4.20
N PHE A 54 -2.81 16.18 3.65
CA PHE A 54 -2.81 15.52 2.34
C PHE A 54 -3.68 14.26 2.31
N CYS A 55 -4.00 13.69 3.47
CA CYS A 55 -4.83 12.50 3.63
C CYS A 55 -6.11 12.79 4.42
N HIS A 56 -6.02 13.58 5.49
CA HIS A 56 -7.08 13.78 6.47
C HIS A 56 -7.46 15.24 6.68
N THR A 57 -8.74 15.52 6.88
CA THR A 57 -9.28 16.82 7.27
C THR A 57 -10.21 16.66 8.48
N PRO A 58 -10.11 17.51 9.51
CA PRO A 58 -10.99 17.45 10.67
C PRO A 58 -12.49 17.62 10.34
N HIS A 59 -12.81 18.35 9.27
CA HIS A 59 -14.17 18.65 8.86
C HIS A 59 -14.34 18.59 7.34
N SER A 60 -15.58 18.35 6.89
CA SER A 60 -15.93 18.30 5.47
C SER A 60 -15.20 17.22 4.68
N ALA A 61 -14.81 16.14 5.35
CA ALA A 61 -14.22 14.95 4.72
C ALA A 61 -15.21 14.24 3.79
N THR A 62 -14.68 13.50 2.82
CA THR A 62 -15.50 12.57 2.02
C THR A 62 -15.89 11.33 2.81
N ALA A 63 -16.84 10.57 2.28
CA ALA A 63 -17.29 9.29 2.87
C ALA A 63 -16.36 8.11 2.52
N LEU A 64 -15.25 8.35 1.82
CA LEU A 64 -14.31 7.34 1.34
C LEU A 64 -13.56 6.61 2.44
N GLY A 65 -13.26 7.33 3.53
CA GLY A 65 -12.47 6.82 4.64
C GLY A 65 -12.49 7.80 5.81
N PRO A 66 -11.92 7.42 6.96
CA PRO A 66 -11.90 8.26 8.15
C PRO A 66 -11.27 9.62 7.84
N LEU A 67 -12.09 10.67 7.92
CA LEU A 67 -11.65 12.06 7.72
C LEU A 67 -10.96 12.31 6.37
N TRP A 68 -11.22 11.53 5.32
CA TRP A 68 -10.47 11.63 4.06
C TRP A 68 -10.61 13.01 3.38
N ASN A 69 -9.48 13.64 3.03
CA ASN A 69 -9.41 15.01 2.50
C ASN A 69 -9.19 15.10 0.99
N ARG A 70 -9.55 14.05 0.24
CA ARG A 70 -9.45 14.05 -1.22
C ARG A 70 -10.76 13.58 -1.85
N ALA A 71 -11.00 14.04 -3.07
CA ALA A 71 -12.11 13.57 -3.88
C ALA A 71 -11.93 12.09 -4.28
N GLU A 72 -13.02 11.48 -4.70
CA GLU A 72 -12.95 10.19 -5.41
C GLU A 72 -12.14 10.37 -6.70
N PRO A 73 -11.30 9.40 -7.09
CA PRO A 73 -10.63 9.45 -8.39
C PRO A 73 -11.66 9.58 -9.53
N ASP A 74 -11.49 10.56 -10.42
CA ASP A 74 -12.51 10.92 -11.42
C ASP A 74 -12.66 9.88 -12.56
N ASN A 75 -11.83 8.84 -12.61
CA ASN A 75 -11.80 7.84 -13.69
C ASN A 75 -11.69 6.40 -13.18
N MET A 76 -12.54 6.04 -12.23
CA MET A 76 -12.60 4.66 -11.73
C MET A 76 -13.30 3.65 -12.66
N GLY A 77 -13.75 4.09 -13.83
CA GLY A 77 -14.44 3.24 -14.79
C GLY A 77 -13.52 2.15 -15.36
N SER A 78 -13.83 0.89 -15.05
CA SER A 78 -13.20 -0.30 -15.63
C SER A 78 -11.67 -0.29 -15.55
N PHE A 79 -11.12 -0.17 -14.35
CA PHE A 79 -9.73 -0.63 -14.16
C PHE A 79 -9.64 -2.09 -14.62
N PRO A 80 -8.77 -2.40 -15.58
CA PRO A 80 -8.62 -3.76 -16.02
C PRO A 80 -8.03 -4.57 -14.86
N LEU A 81 -8.61 -5.74 -14.64
CA LEU A 81 -8.22 -6.61 -13.54
C LEU A 81 -6.93 -7.32 -13.90
N TYR A 82 -6.05 -7.44 -12.92
CA TYR A 82 -5.01 -8.47 -12.92
C TYR A 82 -5.60 -9.80 -13.39
N ASN A 83 -5.07 -10.30 -14.50
CA ASN A 83 -5.59 -11.50 -15.14
C ASN A 83 -4.46 -12.50 -15.36
N SER A 84 -4.38 -13.47 -14.45
CA SER A 84 -3.45 -14.57 -14.55
C SER A 84 -4.19 -15.92 -14.59
N SER A 85 -3.58 -16.89 -15.27
CA SER A 85 -4.10 -18.27 -15.29
C SER A 85 -4.04 -18.95 -13.90
N SER A 86 -3.15 -18.47 -13.02
CA SER A 86 -3.06 -18.90 -11.62
C SER A 86 -4.08 -18.19 -10.72
N LEU A 87 -4.68 -17.08 -11.17
CA LEU A 87 -5.70 -16.36 -10.41
C LEU A 87 -7.03 -17.13 -10.44
N LYS A 88 -7.33 -17.90 -9.38
CA LYS A 88 -8.58 -18.69 -9.29
C LYS A 88 -9.79 -17.86 -8.88
N ILE A 89 -9.57 -16.81 -8.09
CA ILE A 89 -10.66 -16.02 -7.52
C ILE A 89 -11.47 -15.24 -8.58
N LYS A 90 -10.87 -14.96 -9.75
CA LYS A 90 -11.56 -14.33 -10.88
C LYS A 90 -12.75 -15.14 -11.38
N ASP A 91 -12.74 -16.46 -11.17
CA ASP A 91 -13.80 -17.38 -11.64
C ASP A 91 -14.84 -17.67 -10.54
N ILE A 92 -14.77 -17.00 -9.38
CA ILE A 92 -15.66 -17.21 -8.23
C ILE A 92 -16.61 -16.00 -8.12
N PRO A 93 -17.92 -16.14 -8.47
CA PRO A 93 -18.86 -15.02 -8.44
C PRO A 93 -18.99 -14.34 -7.07
N ALA A 94 -18.88 -15.10 -5.98
CA ALA A 94 -18.97 -14.58 -4.62
C ALA A 94 -17.78 -13.68 -4.23
N ALA A 95 -16.67 -13.76 -4.96
CA ALA A 95 -15.51 -12.90 -4.72
C ALA A 95 -15.58 -11.60 -5.52
N GLN A 96 -16.34 -11.59 -6.62
CA GLN A 96 -16.42 -10.47 -7.54
C GLN A 96 -17.22 -9.31 -6.95
N TYR A 97 -16.86 -8.11 -7.39
CA TYR A 97 -17.62 -6.90 -7.14
C TYR A 97 -18.26 -6.39 -8.43
N ASN A 98 -19.30 -5.56 -8.34
CA ASN A 98 -19.89 -4.92 -9.51
C ASN A 98 -18.87 -3.97 -10.16
N THR A 99 -18.70 -4.05 -11.47
CA THR A 99 -17.76 -3.21 -12.24
C THR A 99 -17.99 -1.70 -12.08
N THR A 100 -19.17 -1.27 -11.62
CA THR A 100 -19.47 0.14 -11.36
C THR A 100 -18.85 0.70 -10.08
N ASP A 101 -18.41 -0.15 -9.15
CA ASP A 101 -17.77 0.31 -7.91
C ASP A 101 -16.51 -0.54 -7.63
N TYR A 102 -15.72 -0.73 -8.69
CA TYR A 102 -14.39 -1.32 -8.65
C TYR A 102 -13.34 -0.30 -9.13
N PRO A 103 -12.17 -0.19 -8.45
CA PRO A 103 -11.89 -0.71 -7.12
C PRO A 103 -12.76 -0.03 -6.05
N ASN A 104 -12.81 -0.59 -4.85
CA ASN A 104 -13.64 -0.13 -3.73
C ASN A 104 -12.83 0.05 -2.45
N GLY A 105 -13.49 0.59 -1.42
CA GLY A 105 -12.95 0.66 -0.07
C GLY A 105 -11.62 1.41 0.01
N ALA A 106 -10.71 0.94 0.85
CA ALA A 106 -9.44 1.62 1.10
C ALA A 106 -8.54 1.74 -0.13
N SER A 107 -8.69 0.87 -1.13
CA SER A 107 -7.92 0.95 -2.38
C SER A 107 -8.19 2.25 -3.16
N LYS A 108 -9.41 2.81 -3.05
CA LYS A 108 -9.77 4.13 -3.60
C LYS A 108 -8.92 5.27 -3.01
N LEU A 109 -8.57 5.16 -1.73
CA LEU A 109 -7.77 6.18 -1.04
C LEU A 109 -6.38 6.25 -1.66
N CYS A 110 -5.74 5.09 -1.85
CA CYS A 110 -4.42 4.99 -2.48
C CYS A 110 -4.46 5.56 -3.91
N LEU A 111 -5.48 5.19 -4.69
CA LEU A 111 -5.63 5.63 -6.07
C LEU A 111 -5.94 7.12 -6.20
N SER A 112 -6.50 7.78 -5.19
CA SER A 112 -6.67 9.24 -5.23
C SER A 112 -5.36 10.04 -5.25
N CYS A 113 -4.21 9.36 -5.07
CA CYS A 113 -2.88 9.88 -5.36
C CYS A 113 -2.21 9.13 -6.53
N HIS A 114 -2.35 7.80 -6.56
CA HIS A 114 -1.60 6.91 -7.44
C HIS A 114 -2.28 6.57 -8.78
N ASP A 115 -3.41 7.19 -9.10
CA ASP A 115 -4.07 7.03 -10.42
C ASP A 115 -3.30 7.68 -11.58
N GLY A 116 -2.28 8.49 -11.27
CA GLY A 116 -1.45 9.19 -12.25
C GLY A 116 -2.11 10.43 -12.88
N VAL A 117 -3.32 10.79 -12.46
CA VAL A 117 -4.09 11.90 -13.05
C VAL A 117 -4.49 12.93 -12.00
N THR A 118 -4.87 12.49 -10.80
CA THR A 118 -5.29 13.38 -9.72
C THR A 118 -4.07 14.08 -9.13
N GLY A 119 -4.15 15.42 -9.04
CA GLY A 119 -3.08 16.23 -8.46
C GLY A 119 -2.82 15.88 -6.99
N ILE A 120 -1.59 15.53 -6.62
CA ILE A 120 -1.18 15.11 -5.27
C ILE A 120 -1.46 16.21 -4.24
N GLY A 121 -1.39 17.48 -4.65
CA GLY A 121 -1.73 18.61 -3.79
C GLY A 121 -3.22 18.97 -3.73
N THR A 122 -4.08 18.29 -4.49
CA THR A 122 -5.51 18.58 -4.55
C THR A 122 -6.23 18.02 -3.33
N LEU A 123 -6.69 18.92 -2.47
CA LEU A 123 -7.51 18.64 -1.30
C LEU A 123 -8.97 19.03 -1.57
N LEU A 124 -9.88 18.72 -0.65
CA LEU A 124 -11.31 18.99 -0.87
C LEU A 124 -11.66 20.47 -0.97
N ASP A 125 -10.92 21.34 -0.28
CA ASP A 125 -11.23 22.77 -0.18
C ASP A 125 -10.17 23.69 -0.81
N ARG A 126 -9.04 23.13 -1.24
CA ARG A 126 -7.90 23.89 -1.79
C ARG A 126 -6.93 22.98 -2.53
N THR A 127 -5.97 23.60 -3.21
CA THR A 127 -4.80 22.91 -3.77
C THR A 127 -3.54 23.46 -3.12
N ILE A 128 -2.68 22.57 -2.62
CA ILE A 128 -1.31 22.88 -2.19
C ILE A 128 -0.39 22.67 -3.39
N THR A 129 0.49 23.63 -3.68
CA THR A 129 1.40 23.54 -4.81
C THR A 129 2.52 22.54 -4.49
N MET A 130 2.67 21.55 -5.37
CA MET A 130 3.64 20.47 -5.22
C MET A 130 4.82 20.65 -6.18
N ASN A 131 6.00 20.13 -5.83
CA ASN A 131 7.13 20.08 -6.75
C ASN A 131 6.94 19.09 -7.92
N ARG A 132 5.96 18.20 -7.80
CA ARG A 132 5.44 17.26 -8.81
C ARG A 132 3.93 17.23 -8.65
N GLU A 133 3.18 17.55 -9.70
CA GLU A 133 1.74 17.75 -9.61
C GLU A 133 1.01 16.42 -9.46
N THR A 134 1.36 15.43 -10.29
CA THR A 134 0.74 14.09 -10.30
C THR A 134 1.77 13.00 -10.09
N MET A 135 1.34 11.76 -9.82
CA MET A 135 2.27 10.62 -9.75
C MET A 135 2.91 10.29 -11.10
N SER A 136 2.32 10.73 -12.22
CA SER A 136 2.94 10.64 -13.55
C SER A 136 4.19 11.54 -13.71
N ASP A 137 4.34 12.57 -12.86
CA ASP A 137 5.53 13.44 -12.86
C ASP A 137 6.69 12.85 -12.05
N VAL A 138 6.47 11.74 -11.33
CA VAL A 138 7.48 11.03 -10.57
C VAL A 138 8.25 10.09 -11.50
N PRO A 139 9.59 10.15 -11.56
CA PRO A 139 10.36 9.24 -12.41
C PRO A 139 10.15 7.78 -12.01
N THR A 140 9.82 6.93 -12.99
CA THR A 140 9.79 5.48 -12.82
C THR A 140 11.21 4.91 -12.75
N SER A 141 11.34 3.73 -12.15
CA SER A 141 12.57 2.95 -12.18
C SER A 141 12.29 1.50 -12.57
N THR A 142 13.34 0.70 -12.72
CA THR A 142 13.23 -0.73 -13.00
C THR A 142 12.49 -1.49 -11.90
N THR A 143 12.46 -0.97 -10.68
CA THR A 143 11.85 -1.61 -9.51
C THR A 143 10.58 -0.90 -9.03
N PHE A 144 10.44 0.41 -9.27
CA PHE A 144 9.35 1.23 -8.75
C PHE A 144 8.56 1.94 -9.86
N ASP A 145 7.24 1.76 -9.86
CA ASP A 145 6.29 2.58 -10.63
C ASP A 145 5.42 3.41 -9.67
N PRO A 146 5.46 4.75 -9.73
CA PRO A 146 4.62 5.61 -8.90
C PRO A 146 3.14 5.57 -9.29
N VAL A 147 2.79 5.23 -10.53
CA VAL A 147 1.40 5.07 -10.95
C VAL A 147 1.00 3.62 -10.72
N ILE A 148 -0.10 3.41 -9.99
CA ILE A 148 -0.58 2.06 -9.71
C ILE A 148 -1.41 1.59 -10.91
N ASP A 149 -0.87 0.59 -11.61
CA ASP A 149 -1.59 -0.16 -12.63
C ASP A 149 -2.17 -1.44 -12.02
N LEU A 150 -3.50 -1.53 -11.99
CA LEU A 150 -4.21 -2.70 -11.46
C LEU A 150 -4.17 -3.92 -12.39
N GLU A 151 -3.73 -3.79 -13.65
CA GLU A 151 -3.42 -4.94 -14.50
C GLU A 151 -2.18 -5.69 -13.98
N LEU A 152 -1.22 -4.95 -13.42
CA LEU A 152 0.08 -5.46 -13.00
C LEU A 152 0.21 -5.63 -11.49
N THR A 153 -0.76 -5.17 -10.72
CA THR A 153 -0.77 -5.29 -9.26
C THR A 153 -1.53 -6.54 -8.83
N HIS A 154 -1.07 -7.22 -7.76
CA HIS A 154 -1.85 -8.31 -7.18
C HIS A 154 -3.28 -7.83 -6.87
N PRO A 155 -4.32 -8.62 -7.20
CA PRO A 155 -5.71 -8.19 -7.06
C PRO A 155 -6.02 -7.63 -5.67
N VAL A 156 -6.82 -6.57 -5.66
CA VAL A 156 -7.41 -5.93 -4.47
C VAL A 156 -8.89 -5.66 -4.76
N SER A 157 -9.65 -5.17 -3.77
CA SER A 157 -11.07 -4.82 -3.90
C SER A 157 -11.99 -5.99 -4.26
N PHE A 158 -11.66 -7.19 -3.80
CA PHE A 158 -12.47 -8.40 -3.92
C PHE A 158 -12.87 -8.95 -2.55
N VAL A 159 -14.00 -9.65 -2.48
CA VAL A 159 -14.48 -10.31 -1.24
C VAL A 159 -13.69 -11.59 -1.01
N PHE A 160 -13.21 -11.79 0.21
CA PHE A 160 -12.51 -13.00 0.63
C PHE A 160 -13.05 -13.51 1.96
N ASN A 161 -14.16 -14.24 1.91
CA ASN A 161 -14.84 -14.82 3.06
C ASN A 161 -14.94 -16.35 2.97
N ASP A 162 -15.56 -17.00 3.96
CA ASP A 162 -15.66 -18.46 4.06
C ASP A 162 -16.30 -19.11 2.82
N THR A 163 -17.22 -18.39 2.14
CA THR A 163 -17.82 -18.87 0.89
C THR A 163 -16.79 -18.94 -0.22
N VAL A 164 -15.96 -17.89 -0.34
CA VAL A 164 -14.87 -17.82 -1.33
C VAL A 164 -13.76 -18.82 -0.99
N GLU A 165 -13.37 -18.93 0.28
CA GLU A 165 -12.40 -19.91 0.76
C GLU A 165 -12.84 -21.35 0.42
N THR A 166 -14.11 -21.68 0.70
CA THR A 166 -14.68 -23.00 0.37
C THR A 166 -14.62 -23.26 -1.13
N ALA A 167 -14.95 -22.26 -1.96
CA ALA A 167 -14.90 -22.36 -3.43
C ALA A 167 -13.46 -22.50 -3.97
N LEU A 168 -12.45 -22.07 -3.21
CA LEU A 168 -11.03 -22.23 -3.56
C LEU A 168 -10.49 -23.64 -3.26
N LEU A 169 -11.26 -24.54 -2.65
CA LEU A 169 -10.92 -25.96 -2.45
C LEU A 169 -9.55 -26.18 -1.79
N GLY A 170 -9.26 -25.42 -0.72
CA GLY A 170 -8.01 -25.54 0.03
C GLY A 170 -6.79 -24.93 -0.66
N LYS A 171 -6.99 -23.93 -1.52
CA LYS A 171 -5.91 -23.14 -2.15
C LYS A 171 -5.59 -21.82 -1.45
N ALA A 172 -6.41 -21.45 -0.48
CA ALA A 172 -6.18 -20.34 0.44
C ALA A 172 -6.95 -20.62 1.73
N SER A 173 -6.62 -19.88 2.78
CA SER A 173 -7.32 -19.86 4.05
C SER A 173 -7.64 -18.43 4.47
N ILE A 174 -8.71 -18.25 5.23
CA ILE A 174 -9.00 -16.96 5.87
C ILE A 174 -7.88 -16.58 6.85
N PRO A 175 -7.28 -15.37 6.75
CA PRO A 175 -6.26 -14.94 7.69
C PRO A 175 -6.86 -14.80 9.09
N THR A 176 -6.10 -15.20 10.10
CA THR A 176 -6.50 -15.05 11.51
C THR A 176 -6.41 -13.60 12.00
N ASP A 177 -5.56 -12.80 11.36
CA ASP A 177 -5.42 -11.38 11.62
C ASP A 177 -6.57 -10.62 10.93
N PRO A 178 -7.45 -9.96 11.71
CA PRO A 178 -8.58 -9.23 11.15
C PRO A 178 -8.16 -8.03 10.30
N ASP A 179 -6.96 -7.47 10.48
CA ASP A 179 -6.49 -6.29 9.73
C ASP A 179 -6.11 -6.62 8.28
N LEU A 180 -6.02 -7.92 7.94
CA LEU A 180 -5.73 -8.38 6.58
C LEU A 180 -6.99 -8.42 5.69
N ARG A 181 -8.16 -8.07 6.22
CA ARG A 181 -9.39 -7.83 5.46
C ARG A 181 -10.12 -6.62 6.03
N ASP A 182 -10.85 -5.90 5.21
CA ASP A 182 -11.70 -4.82 5.72
C ASP A 182 -12.97 -5.37 6.40
N SER A 183 -13.76 -4.47 6.99
CA SER A 183 -15.00 -4.83 7.71
C SER A 183 -16.08 -5.46 6.82
N GLN A 184 -15.89 -5.46 5.50
CA GLN A 184 -16.76 -6.12 4.51
C GLN A 184 -16.12 -7.42 4.00
N GLU A 185 -15.12 -7.93 4.70
CA GLU A 185 -14.36 -9.16 4.38
C GLU A 185 -13.59 -9.06 3.05
N ARG A 186 -13.20 -7.86 2.63
CA ARG A 186 -12.48 -7.66 1.37
C ARG A 186 -10.98 -7.56 1.57
N VAL A 187 -10.23 -8.08 0.62
CA VAL A 187 -8.79 -7.78 0.51
C VAL A 187 -8.65 -6.41 -0.15
N GLN A 188 -7.92 -5.50 0.48
CA GLN A 188 -7.67 -4.13 0.01
C GLN A 188 -6.16 -3.87 -0.05
N CYS A 189 -5.74 -2.75 -0.64
CA CYS A 189 -4.34 -2.30 -0.53
C CYS A 189 -3.87 -2.31 0.94
N THR A 190 -4.76 -1.94 1.88
CA THR A 190 -4.45 -1.90 3.31
C THR A 190 -4.23 -3.26 3.96
N SER A 191 -4.63 -4.36 3.30
CA SER A 191 -4.30 -5.72 3.74
C SER A 191 -2.79 -5.95 3.70
N CYS A 192 -2.08 -5.34 2.75
CA CYS A 192 -0.63 -5.49 2.59
C CYS A 192 0.15 -4.26 3.03
N HIS A 193 -0.45 -3.09 2.92
CA HIS A 193 0.17 -1.80 3.21
C HIS A 193 -0.47 -1.14 4.45
N ASP A 194 0.32 -0.61 5.36
CA ASP A 194 -0.12 0.26 6.44
C ASP A 194 0.33 1.70 6.15
N PRO A 195 -0.57 2.59 5.69
CA PRO A 195 -0.21 3.94 5.29
C PRO A 195 0.32 4.80 6.46
N HIS A 196 0.22 4.33 7.69
CA HIS A 196 0.74 5.02 8.87
C HIS A 196 2.12 4.50 9.32
N ASP A 197 2.64 3.45 8.69
CA ASP A 197 3.85 2.77 9.11
C ASP A 197 4.75 2.37 7.93
N ASP A 198 5.75 3.18 7.65
CA ASP A 198 6.65 2.97 6.51
C ASP A 198 7.99 2.30 6.87
N ARG A 199 7.97 1.30 7.77
CA ARG A 199 9.15 0.47 8.05
C ARG A 199 9.74 -0.19 6.81
N GLY A 200 8.88 -0.53 5.85
CA GLY A 200 9.25 -1.23 4.62
C GLY A 200 10.18 -0.42 3.72
N GLU A 201 10.05 0.91 3.68
CA GLU A 201 10.80 1.75 2.74
C GLU A 201 12.31 1.64 2.88
N ALA A 202 12.83 1.62 4.10
CA ALA A 202 14.26 1.48 4.35
C ALA A 202 14.82 0.11 3.91
N LEU A 203 13.94 -0.87 3.69
CA LEU A 203 14.28 -2.24 3.32
C LEU A 203 14.06 -2.51 1.83
N TYR A 204 13.50 -1.55 1.09
CA TYR A 204 13.15 -1.71 -0.32
C TYR A 204 14.35 -2.10 -1.19
N ASP A 205 15.43 -1.33 -1.14
CA ASP A 205 16.63 -1.61 -1.96
C ASP A 205 17.38 -2.86 -1.52
N SER A 206 17.33 -3.20 -0.22
CA SER A 206 18.09 -4.33 0.35
C SER A 206 17.37 -5.67 0.30
N ALA A 207 16.03 -5.66 0.31
CA ALA A 207 15.20 -6.84 0.51
C ALA A 207 13.93 -6.87 -0.36
N GLY A 208 13.72 -5.87 -1.22
CA GLY A 208 12.55 -5.79 -2.11
C GLY A 208 11.23 -5.59 -1.39
N VAL A 209 11.24 -5.13 -0.14
CA VAL A 209 10.03 -4.93 0.67
C VAL A 209 9.36 -3.62 0.25
N PRO A 210 8.12 -3.64 -0.27
CA PRO A 210 7.44 -2.42 -0.70
C PRO A 210 7.28 -1.39 0.43
N PRO A 211 7.08 -0.10 0.10
CA PRO A 211 6.68 0.90 1.09
C PRO A 211 5.42 0.48 1.84
N PHE A 212 5.30 0.92 3.09
CA PHE A 212 4.18 0.62 3.98
C PHE A 212 3.95 -0.88 4.27
N TRP A 213 4.88 -1.78 3.97
CA TRP A 213 4.60 -3.20 4.13
C TRP A 213 4.24 -3.60 5.57
N ARG A 214 3.06 -4.17 5.75
CA ARG A 214 2.43 -4.42 7.06
C ARG A 214 3.21 -5.41 7.92
N ILE A 215 3.80 -6.44 7.29
CA ILE A 215 4.53 -7.51 8.00
C ILE A 215 5.99 -7.51 7.60
N ILE A 216 6.83 -6.89 8.44
CA ILE A 216 8.29 -6.95 8.30
C ILE A 216 8.81 -8.13 9.12
N SER A 217 9.37 -9.11 8.43
CA SER A 217 9.92 -10.32 9.05
C SER A 217 11.27 -10.08 9.70
N THR A 218 11.66 -10.95 10.63
CA THR A 218 12.99 -10.90 11.28
C THR A 218 14.12 -10.94 10.25
N ASP A 219 13.94 -11.74 9.21
CA ASP A 219 14.72 -11.66 7.98
C ASP A 219 13.87 -10.90 6.93
N PRO A 220 14.22 -9.64 6.60
CA PRO A 220 13.47 -8.82 5.67
C PRO A 220 13.19 -9.48 4.32
N ALA A 221 14.07 -10.36 3.84
CA ALA A 221 13.90 -11.08 2.57
C ALA A 221 12.65 -11.99 2.55
N ASN A 222 12.16 -12.39 3.73
CA ASN A 222 10.96 -13.23 3.85
C ASN A 222 9.67 -12.42 4.04
N SER A 223 9.74 -11.10 4.20
CA SER A 223 8.57 -10.25 4.53
C SER A 223 7.43 -10.37 3.51
N TYR A 224 7.77 -10.49 2.23
CA TYR A 224 6.78 -10.69 1.18
C TYR A 224 6.06 -12.03 1.36
N THR A 225 6.82 -13.12 1.41
CA THR A 225 6.30 -14.48 1.57
C THR A 225 5.52 -14.66 2.87
N ASP A 226 5.98 -14.08 3.97
CA ASP A 226 5.33 -14.22 5.28
C ASP A 226 3.97 -13.52 5.34
N LEU A 227 3.80 -12.39 4.65
CA LEU A 227 2.48 -11.77 4.49
C LEU A 227 1.57 -12.62 3.61
N CYS A 228 2.03 -13.01 2.42
CA CYS A 228 1.20 -13.79 1.49
C CYS A 228 0.74 -15.12 2.11
N ASN A 229 1.61 -15.75 2.92
CA ASN A 229 1.32 -17.01 3.60
C ASN A 229 0.23 -16.88 4.68
N LYS A 230 -0.18 -15.67 5.08
CA LYS A 230 -1.35 -15.48 5.95
C LYS A 230 -2.65 -15.97 5.30
N CYS A 231 -2.72 -15.89 3.96
CA CYS A 231 -3.86 -16.39 3.19
C CYS A 231 -3.49 -17.63 2.36
N HIS A 232 -2.27 -17.71 1.84
CA HIS A 232 -1.89 -18.80 0.93
C HIS A 232 -1.29 -20.02 1.63
N GLY A 233 -0.82 -19.89 2.87
CA GLY A 233 -0.18 -20.97 3.63
C GLY A 233 0.87 -21.74 2.80
N THR A 234 0.80 -23.07 2.84
CA THR A 234 1.64 -23.96 2.01
C THR A 234 1.05 -24.24 0.63
N PHE A 235 -0.10 -23.64 0.30
CA PHE A 235 -0.86 -23.91 -0.93
C PHE A 235 -0.52 -22.93 -2.06
N GLY A 236 0.07 -21.79 -1.70
CA GLY A 236 0.53 -20.76 -2.62
C GLY A 236 1.60 -21.30 -3.56
N ILE A 237 1.55 -20.81 -4.79
CA ILE A 237 2.69 -20.89 -5.68
C ILE A 237 3.74 -19.91 -5.11
N PRO A 238 5.04 -20.27 -5.07
CA PRO A 238 6.10 -19.33 -4.72
C PRO A 238 5.96 -18.02 -5.51
N SER A 239 6.26 -16.87 -4.90
CA SER A 239 6.14 -15.56 -5.56
C SER A 239 6.80 -15.52 -6.95
N GLY A 240 7.93 -16.21 -7.10
CA GLY A 240 8.64 -16.37 -8.38
C GLY A 240 7.86 -17.04 -9.52
N ASP A 241 6.88 -17.91 -9.24
CA ASP A 241 6.04 -18.50 -10.29
C ASP A 241 4.69 -17.78 -10.48
N HIS A 242 4.45 -16.69 -9.74
CA HIS A 242 3.44 -15.69 -10.09
C HIS A 242 3.95 -14.69 -11.15
N HIS A 243 5.27 -14.54 -11.28
CA HIS A 243 5.89 -13.65 -12.28
C HIS A 243 6.01 -14.39 -13.61
N THR A 244 5.22 -14.01 -14.61
CA THR A 244 5.31 -14.56 -15.97
C THR A 244 5.98 -13.54 -16.90
N ALA A 245 6.31 -13.93 -18.13
CA ALA A 245 6.80 -12.96 -19.13
C ALA A 245 5.78 -11.85 -19.42
N ASP A 246 4.48 -12.13 -19.21
CA ASP A 246 3.38 -11.18 -19.36
C ASP A 246 3.15 -10.36 -18.07
N PHE A 247 3.71 -10.80 -16.93
CA PHE A 247 3.61 -10.16 -15.61
C PHE A 247 4.97 -10.24 -14.89
N PRO A 248 5.96 -9.42 -15.30
CA PRO A 248 7.36 -9.60 -14.91
C PRO A 248 7.69 -9.14 -13.47
N ARG A 249 6.71 -8.62 -12.72
CA ARG A 249 6.89 -8.01 -11.39
C ARG A 249 5.87 -8.52 -10.38
#